data_AF-A0A224XTQ2-F1
#
_entry.id   AF-A0A224XTQ2-F1
#
_cell.length_a   1.000
_cell.length_b   1.000
_cell.length_c   1.000
_cell.angle_alpha   90.00
_cell.angle_beta   90.00
_cell.angle_gamma   90.00
#
_symmetry.space_group_name_H-M   'P 1'
#
loop_
_entity.id
_entity.type
_entity.pdbx_description
1 polymer ?
#
loop_
_entity_poly.entity_id
_entity_poly.type
_entity_poly.pdbx_seq_one_letter_code
_entity_poly.pdbx_strand_id
1 'polypeptide(L)'
;MDIFSVFAFFWKTVLKYFSFAYIVAFCVTGITIAAILTSLSLILTSLMWLTDIYGNAILKLVSIRNDIDMVFELWRVPPTRPTLSVYIFNYTNHRKVLEGTEKPHVQEVGPYVFSEKMERINVKFNSNGTVSFQENRTIVRDEEKSNGNMNDRVIVPNVPLITIFKTVNSLDYLPQRMLTNIVSSVDSQPFQNLSVNEFIWGYEDSFFKIVKKLVNLLTQQDTKGFGFLNKRRGVHHDIVTMYTGEYDLDTIGQITRWSGNDRIGCWGNTQCDQVAGSDGTMFPAKATRAGKPLFIYSHGMCRRLPLHFVKTTKAE
;
A
#
# COMPACT_ATOMS: atom_id res chain seq x y z
N MET A 1 -13.72 48.38 89.90
CA MET A 1 -13.93 48.16 88.46
C MET A 1 -12.66 47.46 87.96
N ASP A 2 -12.70 46.13 87.86
CA ASP A 2 -11.48 45.31 87.73
C ASP A 2 -10.87 45.37 86.34
N ILE A 3 -9.65 45.91 86.26
CA ILE A 3 -8.80 46.00 85.06
C ILE A 3 -8.60 44.64 84.39
N PHE A 4 -8.57 43.55 85.16
CA PHE A 4 -8.46 42.18 84.65
C PHE A 4 -9.67 41.73 83.82
N SER A 5 -10.88 42.18 84.16
CA SER A 5 -12.11 41.80 83.43
C SER A 5 -12.19 42.47 82.05
N VAL A 6 -11.72 43.73 81.96
CA VAL A 6 -11.66 44.49 80.72
C VAL A 6 -10.58 43.93 79.79
N PHE A 7 -9.42 43.55 80.33
CA PHE A 7 -8.33 42.93 79.55
C PHE A 7 -8.73 41.55 78.99
N ALA A 8 -9.41 40.72 79.78
CA ALA A 8 -9.90 39.42 79.34
C ALA A 8 -11.01 39.51 78.29
N PHE A 9 -11.91 40.49 78.40
CA PHE A 9 -12.95 40.77 77.40
C PHE A 9 -12.35 41.32 76.10
N PHE A 10 -11.36 42.22 76.20
CA PHE A 10 -10.64 42.77 75.06
C PHE A 10 -9.87 41.66 74.32
N TRP A 11 -9.14 40.80 75.05
CA TRP A 11 -8.39 39.70 74.44
C TRP A 11 -9.28 38.61 73.83
N LYS A 12 -10.41 38.25 74.46
CA LYS A 12 -11.40 37.33 73.86
C LYS A 12 -12.04 37.89 72.58
N THR A 13 -12.29 39.19 72.54
CA THR A 13 -12.87 39.86 71.37
C THR A 13 -11.85 39.96 70.23
N VAL A 14 -10.60 40.29 70.55
CA VAL A 14 -9.47 40.31 69.60
C VAL A 14 -9.17 38.91 69.04
N LEU A 15 -9.15 37.86 69.86
CA LEU A 15 -8.97 36.48 69.41
C LEU A 15 -10.12 35.97 68.51
N LYS A 16 -11.38 36.33 68.82
CA LYS A 16 -12.53 36.04 67.95
C LYS A 16 -12.45 36.77 66.62
N TYR A 17 -12.04 38.05 66.62
CA TYR A 17 -11.85 38.83 65.40
C TYR A 17 -10.71 38.29 64.53
N PHE A 18 -9.60 37.87 65.15
CA PHE A 18 -8.48 37.23 64.45
C PHE A 18 -8.90 35.89 63.83
N SER A 19 -9.60 35.03 64.58
CA SER A 19 -10.08 33.74 64.06
C SER A 19 -11.13 33.90 62.95
N PHE A 20 -12.05 34.85 63.09
CA PHE A 20 -13.04 35.15 62.05
C PHE A 20 -12.41 35.76 60.79
N ALA A 21 -11.48 36.70 60.93
CA ALA A 21 -10.76 37.30 59.81
C ALA A 21 -9.90 36.26 59.06
N TYR A 22 -9.27 35.31 59.76
CA TYR A 22 -8.53 34.21 59.13
C TYR A 22 -9.45 33.24 58.38
N ILE A 23 -10.62 32.90 58.94
CA ILE A 23 -11.62 32.05 58.26
C ILE A 23 -12.15 32.76 57.01
N VAL A 24 -12.48 34.05 57.11
CA VAL A 24 -12.93 34.85 55.96
C VAL A 24 -11.82 34.97 54.91
N ALA A 25 -10.57 35.21 55.30
CA ALA A 25 -9.44 35.26 54.37
C ALA A 25 -9.20 33.92 53.67
N PHE A 26 -9.30 32.79 54.40
CA PHE A 26 -9.19 31.45 53.85
C PHE A 26 -10.34 31.09 52.90
N CYS A 27 -11.57 31.53 53.22
CA CYS A 27 -12.71 31.38 52.31
C CYS A 27 -12.55 32.23 51.05
N VAL A 28 -12.06 33.47 51.17
CA VAL A 28 -11.84 34.35 50.01
C VAL A 28 -10.73 33.79 49.11
N THR A 29 -9.62 33.29 49.66
CA THR A 29 -8.57 32.65 48.85
C THR A 29 -9.02 31.32 48.25
N GLY A 30 -9.82 30.53 48.95
CA GLY A 30 -10.43 29.32 48.40
C GLY A 30 -11.37 29.60 47.23
N ILE A 31 -12.20 30.65 47.35
CA ILE A 31 -13.13 31.07 46.28
C ILE A 31 -12.37 31.61 45.08
N THR A 32 -11.30 32.39 45.27
CA THR A 32 -10.50 32.89 44.14
C THR A 32 -9.78 31.76 43.42
N ILE A 33 -9.21 30.78 44.14
CA ILE A 33 -8.59 29.60 43.52
C ILE A 33 -9.62 28.77 42.75
N ALA A 34 -10.81 28.53 43.32
CA ALA A 34 -11.89 27.80 42.66
C ALA A 34 -12.38 28.55 41.40
N ALA A 35 -12.51 29.88 41.45
CA ALA A 35 -12.87 30.72 40.31
C ALA A 35 -11.79 30.68 39.20
N ILE A 36 -10.51 30.65 39.57
CA ILE A 36 -9.41 30.51 38.60
C ILE A 36 -9.43 29.12 37.95
N LEU A 37 -9.63 28.05 38.72
CA LEU A 37 -9.67 26.69 38.17
C LEU A 37 -10.88 26.46 37.26
N THR A 38 -12.04 26.98 37.65
CA THR A 38 -13.26 26.90 36.82
C THR A 38 -13.15 27.73 35.56
N SER A 39 -12.59 28.95 35.62
CA SER A 39 -12.34 29.76 34.42
C SER A 39 -11.30 29.12 33.50
N LEU A 40 -10.22 28.54 34.03
CA LEU A 40 -9.25 27.79 33.24
C LEU A 40 -9.88 26.54 32.59
N SER A 41 -10.72 25.81 33.32
CA SER A 41 -11.46 24.66 32.77
C SER A 41 -12.43 25.07 31.67
N LEU A 42 -13.15 26.18 31.83
CA LEU A 42 -14.03 26.75 30.80
C LEU A 42 -13.25 27.19 29.56
N ILE A 43 -12.07 27.79 29.73
CA ILE A 43 -11.19 28.15 28.61
C ILE A 43 -10.66 26.91 27.89
N LEU A 44 -10.21 25.89 28.62
CA LEU A 44 -9.74 24.63 28.04
C LEU A 44 -10.85 23.90 27.27
N THR A 45 -12.05 23.82 27.84
CA THR A 45 -13.21 23.22 27.17
C THR A 45 -13.65 24.05 25.95
N SER A 46 -13.63 25.38 26.04
CA SER A 46 -13.94 26.24 24.88
C SER A 46 -12.90 26.06 23.78
N LEU A 47 -11.61 26.00 24.11
CA LEU A 47 -10.55 25.72 23.16
C LEU A 47 -10.74 24.33 22.52
N MET A 48 -11.10 23.31 23.31
CA MET A 48 -11.29 21.96 22.81
C MET A 48 -12.49 21.81 21.86
N TRP A 49 -13.60 22.50 22.13
CA TRP A 49 -14.83 22.36 21.35
C TRP A 49 -15.02 23.41 20.25
N LEU A 50 -14.47 24.62 20.43
CA LEU A 50 -14.65 25.73 19.48
C LEU A 50 -13.45 25.93 18.54
N THR A 51 -12.37 25.16 18.71
CA THR A 51 -11.21 25.24 17.82
C THR A 51 -10.81 23.88 17.26
N ASP A 52 -10.36 23.87 16.01
CA ASP A 52 -9.83 22.66 15.36
C ASP A 52 -8.37 22.35 15.75
N ILE A 53 -7.85 22.94 16.84
CA ILE A 53 -6.44 22.78 17.24
C ILE A 53 -6.09 21.30 17.43
N TYR A 54 -6.94 20.54 18.11
CA TYR A 54 -6.74 19.10 18.32
C TYR A 54 -6.85 18.30 17.02
N GLY A 55 -7.82 18.63 16.16
CA GLY A 55 -7.98 17.99 14.85
C GLY A 55 -6.76 18.21 13.97
N ASN A 56 -6.27 19.44 13.90
CA ASN A 56 -5.07 19.83 13.14
C ASN A 56 -3.79 19.22 13.74
N ALA A 57 -3.69 19.08 15.06
CA ALA A 57 -2.57 18.39 15.69
C ALA A 57 -2.55 16.90 15.35
N ILE A 58 -3.71 16.24 15.37
CA ILE A 58 -3.85 14.82 14.98
C ILE A 58 -3.51 14.66 13.49
N LEU A 59 -4.07 15.51 12.62
CA LEU A 59 -3.77 15.56 11.18
C LEU A 59 -2.26 15.62 10.94
N LYS A 60 -1.56 16.52 11.64
CA LYS A 60 -0.10 16.63 11.53
C LYS A 60 0.61 15.36 11.96
N LEU A 61 0.21 14.76 13.09
CA LEU A 61 0.87 13.57 13.64
C LEU A 61 0.67 12.27 12.84
N VAL A 62 -0.40 12.17 12.04
CA VAL A 62 -0.75 10.92 11.34
C VAL A 62 -0.74 11.02 9.82
N SER A 63 -0.55 12.21 9.25
CA SER A 63 -0.39 12.39 7.81
C SER A 63 1.03 12.09 7.35
N ILE A 64 1.19 11.77 6.06
CA ILE A 64 2.50 11.54 5.45
C ILE A 64 3.14 12.90 5.17
N ARG A 65 4.16 13.27 5.93
CA ARG A 65 4.85 14.56 5.79
C ARG A 65 6.35 14.39 5.97
N ASN A 66 7.13 15.34 5.48
CA ASN A 66 8.59 15.30 5.60
C ASN A 66 9.12 15.84 6.94
N ASP A 67 8.28 16.46 7.75
CA ASP A 67 8.66 17.10 9.02
C ASP A 67 8.57 16.15 10.23
N ILE A 68 7.82 15.05 10.11
CA ILE A 68 7.66 14.03 11.15
C ILE A 68 8.21 12.69 10.66
N ASP A 69 9.40 12.35 11.13
CA ASP A 69 10.15 11.19 10.64
C ASP A 69 9.44 9.85 10.85
N MET A 70 8.69 9.67 11.94
CA MET A 70 8.14 8.34 12.28
C MET A 70 7.12 7.84 11.24
N VAL A 71 6.07 8.62 10.94
CA VAL A 71 5.02 8.21 10.00
C VAL A 71 5.58 8.14 8.58
N PHE A 72 6.44 9.11 8.24
CA PHE A 72 7.11 9.13 6.96
C PHE A 72 7.97 7.89 6.73
N GLU A 73 8.79 7.49 7.70
CA GLU A 73 9.68 6.34 7.57
C GLU A 73 8.91 5.02 7.56
N LEU A 74 7.87 4.88 8.38
CA LEU A 74 6.97 3.72 8.34
C LEU A 74 6.24 3.61 7.00
N TRP A 75 5.88 4.74 6.39
CA TRP A 75 5.33 4.75 5.04
C TRP A 75 6.41 4.51 3.99
N ARG A 76 7.59 5.12 4.08
CA ARG A 76 8.65 5.00 3.08
C ARG A 76 9.19 3.57 3.02
N VAL A 77 9.39 2.94 4.17
CA VAL A 77 9.88 1.57 4.31
C VAL A 77 8.96 0.83 5.29
N PRO A 78 7.85 0.25 4.81
CA PRO A 78 6.94 -0.51 5.65
C PRO A 78 7.66 -1.64 6.40
N PRO A 79 7.43 -1.81 7.72
CA PRO A 79 8.12 -2.83 8.51
C PRO A 79 7.65 -4.25 8.17
N THR A 80 6.45 -4.38 7.62
CA THR A 80 5.85 -5.65 7.21
C THR A 80 6.52 -6.19 5.96
N ARG A 81 6.93 -7.46 5.99
CA ARG A 81 7.48 -8.18 4.83
C ARG A 81 6.48 -9.21 4.33
N PRO A 82 5.67 -8.90 3.30
CA PRO A 82 4.76 -9.88 2.74
C PRO A 82 5.53 -11.09 2.21
N THR A 83 4.89 -12.25 2.32
CA THR A 83 5.38 -13.50 1.73
C THR A 83 4.62 -13.78 0.44
N LEU A 84 5.36 -14.12 -0.62
CA LEU A 84 4.83 -14.54 -1.89
C LEU A 84 5.07 -16.04 -2.04
N SER A 85 4.00 -16.82 -2.08
CA SER A 85 4.08 -18.27 -2.33
C SER A 85 3.67 -18.55 -3.77
N VAL A 86 4.55 -19.19 -4.53
CA VAL A 86 4.32 -19.56 -5.93
C VAL A 86 4.05 -21.05 -6.02
N TYR A 87 2.93 -21.41 -6.63
CA TYR A 87 2.55 -22.79 -6.94
C TYR A 87 2.46 -22.92 -8.46
N ILE A 88 3.17 -23.91 -9.02
CA ILE A 88 3.26 -24.12 -10.46
C ILE A 88 2.48 -25.38 -10.83
N PHE A 89 1.62 -25.27 -11.83
CA PHE A 89 0.90 -26.41 -12.39
C PHE A 89 1.72 -27.07 -13.51
N ASN A 90 2.33 -28.21 -13.20
CA ASN A 90 3.11 -29.03 -14.12
C ASN A 90 2.21 -29.93 -14.98
N TYR A 91 2.32 -29.87 -16.31
CA TYR A 91 1.46 -30.59 -17.25
C TYR A 91 2.02 -31.99 -17.56
N THR A 92 1.36 -33.04 -17.06
CA THR A 92 1.85 -34.42 -17.15
C THR A 92 1.53 -35.09 -18.48
N ASN A 93 0.43 -34.72 -19.14
CA ASN A 93 -0.03 -35.30 -20.41
C ASN A 93 0.01 -34.32 -21.60
N HIS A 94 0.93 -33.33 -21.58
CA HIS A 94 1.03 -32.27 -22.60
C HIS A 94 1.03 -32.77 -24.06
N ARG A 95 1.65 -33.92 -24.38
CA ARG A 95 1.63 -34.49 -25.75
C ARG A 95 0.22 -34.85 -26.23
N LYS A 96 -0.55 -35.53 -25.38
CA LYS A 96 -1.94 -35.91 -25.68
C LYS A 96 -2.87 -34.70 -25.77
N VAL A 97 -2.57 -33.65 -24.99
CA VAL A 97 -3.26 -32.36 -25.09
C VAL A 97 -3.01 -31.72 -26.46
N LEU A 98 -1.78 -31.76 -26.96
CA LEU A 98 -1.45 -31.23 -28.29
C LEU A 98 -2.11 -32.02 -29.42
N GLU A 99 -2.27 -33.33 -29.26
CA GLU A 99 -3.00 -34.18 -30.20
C GLU A 99 -4.53 -34.00 -30.13
N GLY A 100 -5.03 -33.28 -29.12
CA GLY A 100 -6.46 -33.09 -28.90
C GLY A 100 -7.20 -34.34 -28.40
N THR A 101 -6.47 -35.35 -27.91
CA THR A 101 -7.03 -36.65 -27.50
C THR A 101 -7.48 -36.66 -26.04
N GLU A 102 -6.84 -35.87 -25.17
CA GLU A 102 -7.16 -35.79 -23.74
C GLU A 102 -7.21 -34.35 -23.24
N LYS A 103 -7.93 -34.13 -22.14
CA LYS A 103 -7.91 -32.86 -21.39
C LYS A 103 -6.60 -32.72 -20.60
N PRO A 104 -6.14 -31.50 -20.30
CA PRO A 104 -4.93 -31.30 -19.53
C PRO A 104 -5.02 -31.88 -18.12
N HIS A 105 -4.04 -32.70 -17.75
CA HIS A 105 -3.78 -33.14 -16.39
C HIS A 105 -2.59 -32.36 -15.84
N VAL A 106 -2.82 -31.70 -14.70
CA VAL A 106 -1.81 -30.88 -14.04
C VAL A 106 -1.53 -31.42 -12.64
N GLN A 107 -0.27 -31.30 -12.24
CA GLN A 107 0.20 -31.58 -10.88
C GLN A 107 0.74 -30.27 -10.29
N GLU A 108 0.28 -29.90 -9.10
CA GLU A 108 0.80 -28.75 -8.38
C GLU A 108 2.21 -29.03 -7.84
N VAL A 109 3.12 -28.09 -8.04
CA VAL A 109 4.51 -28.13 -7.58
C VAL A 109 4.80 -26.84 -6.80
N GLY A 110 5.25 -26.98 -5.56
CA GLY A 110 5.53 -25.87 -4.65
C GLY A 110 5.20 -26.22 -3.19
N PRO A 111 5.10 -25.22 -2.30
CA PRO A 111 5.27 -23.79 -2.58
C PRO A 111 6.72 -23.37 -2.79
N TYR A 112 6.96 -22.43 -3.70
CA TYR A 112 8.20 -21.65 -3.75
C TYR A 112 7.97 -20.30 -3.09
N VAL A 113 8.54 -20.11 -1.91
CA VAL A 113 8.23 -18.99 -1.02
C VAL A 113 9.30 -17.91 -1.09
N PHE A 114 8.88 -16.66 -1.20
CA PHE A 114 9.74 -15.49 -1.22
C PHE A 114 9.27 -14.45 -0.21
N SER A 115 10.20 -13.80 0.48
CA SER A 115 9.96 -12.60 1.27
C SER A 115 10.22 -11.37 0.41
N GLU A 116 9.28 -10.43 0.45
CA GLU A 116 9.37 -9.17 -0.30
C GLU A 116 9.54 -8.00 0.65
N LYS A 117 10.52 -7.14 0.34
CA LYS A 117 10.72 -5.84 0.96
C LYS A 117 10.43 -4.76 -0.07
N MET A 118 9.50 -3.87 0.23
CA MET A 118 9.15 -2.73 -0.61
C MET A 118 9.65 -1.44 0.03
N GLU A 119 10.25 -0.57 -0.79
CA GLU A 119 10.72 0.75 -0.39
C GLU A 119 10.21 1.79 -1.39
N ARG A 120 9.71 2.92 -0.87
CA ARG A 120 9.32 4.07 -1.68
C ARG A 120 10.53 4.99 -1.84
N ILE A 121 10.97 5.17 -3.07
CA ILE A 121 12.15 5.96 -3.45
C ILE A 121 11.74 7.14 -4.33
N ASN A 122 12.66 8.08 -4.55
CA ASN A 122 12.43 9.26 -5.38
C ASN A 122 11.18 10.05 -4.95
N VAL A 123 11.00 10.16 -3.63
CA VAL A 123 9.82 10.77 -3.01
C VAL A 123 9.83 12.28 -3.24
N LYS A 124 8.71 12.80 -3.73
CA LYS A 124 8.48 14.23 -3.97
C LYS A 124 7.11 14.64 -3.44
N PHE A 125 7.11 15.54 -2.47
CA PHE A 125 5.90 16.17 -1.97
C PHE A 125 5.43 17.28 -2.91
N ASN A 126 4.12 17.38 -3.11
CA ASN A 126 3.49 18.37 -3.98
C ASN A 126 2.64 19.33 -3.12
N SER A 127 2.49 20.58 -3.58
CA SER A 127 1.75 21.62 -2.85
C SER A 127 0.25 21.34 -2.69
N ASN A 128 -0.30 20.44 -3.50
CA ASN A 128 -1.71 20.03 -3.46
C ASN A 128 -2.00 18.91 -2.45
N GLY A 129 -1.10 18.63 -1.49
CA GLY A 129 -1.30 17.61 -0.46
C GLY A 129 -1.20 16.17 -0.99
N THR A 130 -0.40 15.99 -2.05
CA THR A 130 -0.08 14.67 -2.61
C THR A 130 1.43 14.42 -2.56
N VAL A 131 1.80 13.15 -2.62
CA VAL A 131 3.19 12.70 -2.68
C VAL A 131 3.36 11.77 -3.87
N SER A 132 4.40 12.01 -4.66
CA SER A 132 4.80 11.19 -5.80
C SER A 132 6.06 10.39 -5.45
N PHE A 133 6.12 9.12 -5.83
CA PHE A 133 7.25 8.24 -5.53
C PHE A 133 7.32 7.09 -6.54
N GLN A 134 8.45 6.39 -6.54
CA GLN A 134 8.62 5.11 -7.23
C GLN A 134 8.79 4.00 -6.21
N GLU A 135 8.43 2.77 -6.58
CA GLU A 135 8.62 1.61 -5.72
C GLU A 135 9.87 0.84 -6.13
N ASN A 136 10.68 0.47 -5.14
CA ASN A 136 11.77 -0.48 -5.27
C ASN A 136 11.45 -1.74 -4.46
N ARG A 137 11.43 -2.89 -5.11
CA ARG A 137 11.08 -4.17 -4.47
C ARG A 137 12.26 -5.13 -4.50
N THR A 138 12.66 -5.56 -3.30
CA THR A 138 13.65 -6.63 -3.12
C THR A 138 12.93 -7.91 -2.77
N ILE A 139 13.15 -8.95 -3.57
CA ILE A 139 12.53 -10.27 -3.37
C ILE A 139 13.64 -11.27 -3.05
N VAL A 140 13.53 -11.94 -1.91
CA VAL A 140 14.50 -12.92 -1.40
C VAL A 140 13.77 -14.23 -1.16
N ARG A 141 14.34 -15.35 -1.60
CA ARG A 141 13.75 -16.67 -1.37
C ARG A 141 13.84 -17.06 0.11
N ASP A 142 12.76 -17.62 0.64
CA ASP A 142 12.68 -18.19 1.98
C ASP A 142 12.85 -19.71 1.84
N GLU A 143 14.07 -20.22 2.06
CA GLU A 143 14.40 -21.64 1.85
C GLU A 143 13.69 -22.56 2.85
N GLU A 144 13.42 -22.10 4.07
CA GLU A 144 12.79 -22.92 5.11
C GLU A 144 11.31 -23.18 4.81
N LYS A 145 10.63 -22.21 4.19
CA LYS A 145 9.21 -22.33 3.81
C LYS A 145 9.01 -22.83 2.38
N SER A 146 10.07 -22.90 1.59
CA SER A 146 9.99 -23.39 0.21
C SER A 146 10.10 -24.91 0.17
N ASN A 147 9.23 -25.52 -0.62
CA ASN A 147 9.30 -26.93 -0.96
C ASN A 147 9.77 -27.09 -2.40
N GLY A 148 10.89 -27.77 -2.61
CA GLY A 148 11.48 -28.02 -3.93
C GLY A 148 12.64 -27.09 -4.29
N ASN A 149 13.38 -27.47 -5.32
CA ASN A 149 14.56 -26.76 -5.80
C ASN A 149 14.19 -25.81 -6.96
N MET A 150 14.89 -24.68 -7.08
CA MET A 150 14.74 -23.77 -8.21
C MET A 150 15.16 -24.40 -9.56
N ASN A 151 15.93 -25.49 -9.53
CA ASN A 151 16.33 -26.26 -10.70
C ASN A 151 15.33 -27.36 -11.10
N ASP A 152 14.27 -27.57 -10.30
CA ASP A 152 13.23 -28.56 -10.63
C ASP A 152 12.62 -28.24 -11.99
N ARG A 153 12.39 -29.28 -12.79
CA ARG A 153 11.89 -29.15 -14.16
C ARG A 153 10.37 -29.25 -14.18
N VAL A 154 9.72 -28.30 -14.83
CA VAL A 154 8.28 -28.22 -15.00
C VAL A 154 7.93 -28.04 -16.47
N ILE A 155 6.89 -28.73 -16.90
CA ILE A 155 6.33 -28.60 -18.24
C ILE A 155 5.14 -27.65 -18.16
N VAL A 156 5.25 -26.54 -18.87
CA VAL A 156 4.30 -25.42 -18.80
C VAL A 156 3.99 -24.88 -20.20
N PRO A 157 2.85 -24.21 -20.41
CA PRO A 157 2.55 -23.54 -21.65
C PRO A 157 3.59 -22.46 -21.98
N ASN A 158 3.96 -22.35 -23.25
CA ASN A 158 4.85 -21.31 -23.76
C ASN A 158 4.07 -19.99 -23.89
N VAL A 159 3.93 -19.27 -22.77
CA VAL A 159 3.16 -18.02 -22.68
C VAL A 159 3.67 -16.94 -23.65
N PRO A 160 4.98 -16.70 -23.81
CA PRO A 160 5.49 -15.77 -24.83
C PRO A 160 5.01 -16.11 -26.24
N LEU A 161 5.10 -17.39 -26.63
CA LEU A 161 4.67 -17.86 -27.95
C LEU A 161 3.18 -17.62 -28.18
N ILE A 162 2.33 -18.00 -27.21
CA ILE A 162 0.88 -17.79 -27.26
C ILE A 162 0.56 -16.29 -27.38
N THR A 163 1.26 -15.44 -26.62
CA THR A 163 1.07 -13.98 -26.65
C THR A 163 1.38 -13.42 -28.04
N ILE A 164 2.47 -13.86 -28.67
CA ILE A 164 2.84 -13.40 -30.01
C ILE A 164 1.84 -13.86 -31.05
N PHE A 165 1.41 -15.14 -31.03
CA PHE A 165 0.38 -15.59 -31.95
C PHE A 165 -0.92 -14.79 -31.79
N LYS A 166 -1.31 -14.46 -30.56
CA LYS A 166 -2.47 -13.59 -30.31
C LYS A 166 -2.27 -12.19 -30.88
N THR A 167 -1.11 -11.58 -30.65
CA THR A 167 -0.77 -10.25 -31.16
C THR A 167 -0.73 -10.23 -32.69
N VAL A 168 -0.04 -11.17 -33.32
CA VAL A 168 0.06 -11.28 -34.79
C VAL A 168 -1.32 -11.47 -35.42
N ASN A 169 -2.18 -12.30 -34.82
CA ASN A 169 -3.55 -12.51 -35.29
C ASN A 169 -4.48 -11.29 -35.13
N SER A 170 -4.06 -10.26 -34.41
CA SER A 170 -4.82 -9.01 -34.27
C SER A 170 -4.39 -7.91 -35.25
N LEU A 171 -3.36 -8.16 -36.06
CA LEU A 171 -2.85 -7.20 -37.04
C LEU A 171 -3.59 -7.27 -38.37
N ASP A 172 -3.46 -6.22 -39.18
CA ASP A 172 -3.95 -6.18 -40.55
C ASP A 172 -3.26 -7.23 -41.44
N TYR A 173 -3.91 -7.59 -42.55
CA TYR A 173 -3.55 -8.71 -43.42
C TYR A 173 -2.06 -8.75 -43.82
N LEU A 174 -1.51 -7.61 -44.28
CA LEU A 174 -0.13 -7.55 -44.78
C LEU A 174 0.91 -7.79 -43.68
N PRO A 175 0.93 -7.02 -42.56
CA PRO A 175 1.85 -7.28 -41.46
C PRO A 175 1.61 -8.64 -40.79
N GLN A 176 0.36 -9.11 -40.70
CA GLN A 176 0.04 -10.44 -40.18
C GLN A 176 0.72 -11.54 -41.01
N ARG A 177 0.60 -11.51 -42.35
CA ARG A 177 1.24 -12.49 -43.26
C ARG A 177 2.76 -12.51 -43.09
N MET A 178 3.39 -11.34 -43.05
CA MET A 178 4.85 -11.26 -42.89
C MET A 178 5.31 -11.85 -41.55
N LEU A 179 4.67 -11.46 -40.45
CA LEU A 179 5.05 -11.91 -39.12
C LEU A 179 4.72 -13.38 -38.88
N THR A 180 3.64 -13.90 -39.49
CA THR A 180 3.31 -15.33 -39.42
C THR A 180 4.42 -16.18 -40.00
N ASN A 181 5.02 -15.79 -41.13
CA ASN A 181 6.14 -16.52 -41.73
C ASN A 181 7.38 -16.50 -40.83
N ILE A 182 7.68 -15.36 -40.20
CA ILE A 182 8.81 -15.22 -39.28
C ILE A 182 8.60 -16.09 -38.04
N VAL A 183 7.45 -15.98 -37.37
CA VAL A 183 7.14 -16.74 -36.15
C VAL A 183 7.09 -18.24 -36.44
N SER A 184 6.51 -18.66 -37.56
CA SER A 184 6.41 -20.08 -37.94
C SER A 184 7.76 -20.69 -38.35
N SER A 185 8.77 -19.88 -38.70
CA SER A 185 10.12 -20.36 -38.98
C SER A 185 10.89 -20.75 -37.71
N VAL A 186 10.39 -20.40 -36.53
CA VAL A 186 11.04 -20.75 -35.27
C VAL A 186 10.45 -22.06 -34.76
N ASP A 187 11.31 -23.05 -34.53
CA ASP A 187 10.93 -24.30 -33.89
C ASP A 187 10.68 -24.05 -32.39
N SER A 188 9.48 -23.57 -32.08
CA SER A 188 9.01 -23.34 -30.71
C SER A 188 7.78 -24.18 -30.45
N GLN A 189 7.85 -24.98 -29.39
CA GLN A 189 6.76 -25.86 -28.99
C GLN A 189 5.74 -25.10 -28.12
N PRO A 190 4.43 -25.42 -28.21
CA PRO A 190 3.41 -24.77 -27.38
C PRO A 190 3.53 -25.07 -25.88
N PHE A 191 4.20 -26.17 -25.54
CA PHE A 191 4.66 -26.48 -24.18
C PHE A 191 6.17 -26.50 -24.15
N GLN A 192 6.74 -26.07 -23.02
CA GLN A 192 8.17 -25.99 -22.81
C GLN A 192 8.55 -26.60 -21.47
N ASN A 193 9.73 -27.20 -21.43
CA ASN A 193 10.33 -27.78 -20.22
C ASN A 193 11.32 -26.78 -19.63
N LEU A 194 10.93 -26.10 -18.55
CA LEU A 194 11.73 -25.07 -17.90
C LEU A 194 12.09 -25.48 -16.48
N SER A 195 13.21 -24.98 -15.98
CA SER A 195 13.43 -24.96 -14.53
C SER A 195 12.47 -23.96 -13.87
N VAL A 196 12.17 -24.18 -12.59
CA VAL A 196 11.36 -23.23 -11.81
C VAL A 196 11.99 -21.84 -11.77
N ASN A 197 13.32 -21.75 -11.72
CA ASN A 197 14.05 -20.49 -11.82
C ASN A 197 13.76 -19.74 -13.12
N GLU A 198 13.88 -20.44 -14.25
CA GLU A 198 13.59 -19.90 -15.58
C GLU A 198 12.13 -19.47 -15.69
N PHE A 199 11.19 -20.25 -15.15
CA PHE A 199 9.77 -19.91 -15.19
C PHE A 199 9.44 -18.63 -14.39
N ILE A 200 10.02 -18.49 -13.18
CA ILE A 200 9.71 -17.39 -12.27
C ILE A 200 10.45 -16.10 -12.65
N TRP A 201 11.77 -16.19 -12.83
CA TRP A 201 12.65 -15.03 -13.06
C TRP A 201 12.93 -14.74 -14.52
N GLY A 202 12.65 -15.72 -15.36
CA GLY A 202 12.71 -15.62 -16.79
C GLY A 202 13.90 -16.34 -17.41
N TYR A 203 13.80 -16.47 -18.71
CA TYR A 203 14.76 -17.14 -19.56
C TYR A 203 14.95 -16.35 -20.85
N GLU A 204 16.10 -16.53 -21.48
CA GLU A 204 16.38 -15.99 -22.81
C GLU A 204 16.63 -17.16 -23.76
N ASP A 205 15.64 -17.49 -24.58
CA ASP A 205 15.79 -18.48 -25.64
C ASP A 205 16.05 -17.81 -27.01
N SER A 206 16.35 -18.63 -28.02
CA SER A 206 16.57 -18.17 -29.39
C SER A 206 15.34 -17.43 -29.95
N PHE A 207 14.13 -17.83 -29.54
CA PHE A 207 12.88 -17.18 -29.89
C PHE A 207 12.79 -15.77 -29.28
N PHE A 208 13.10 -15.61 -27.99
CA PHE A 208 13.10 -14.34 -27.27
C PHE A 208 14.03 -13.31 -27.91
N LYS A 209 15.18 -13.73 -28.46
CA LYS A 209 16.09 -12.81 -29.20
C LYS A 209 15.43 -12.22 -30.45
N ILE A 210 14.63 -13.01 -31.18
CA ILE A 210 13.90 -12.55 -32.36
C ILE A 210 12.79 -11.58 -31.94
N VAL A 211 12.06 -11.94 -30.88
CA VAL A 211 11.00 -11.11 -30.30
C VAL A 211 11.57 -9.77 -29.83
N LYS A 212 12.69 -9.79 -29.13
CA LYS A 212 13.38 -8.60 -28.65
C LYS A 212 13.77 -7.67 -29.81
N LYS A 213 14.29 -8.22 -30.92
CA LYS A 213 14.57 -7.43 -32.13
C LYS A 213 13.30 -6.83 -32.73
N LEU A 214 12.22 -7.61 -32.82
CA LEU A 214 10.95 -7.16 -33.38
C LEU A 214 10.31 -6.07 -32.51
N VAL A 215 10.28 -6.25 -31.20
CA VAL A 215 9.73 -5.26 -30.26
C VAL A 215 10.58 -4.00 -30.26
N ASN A 216 11.91 -4.11 -30.21
CA ASN A 216 12.76 -2.93 -30.27
C ASN A 216 12.57 -2.14 -31.58
N LEU A 217 12.37 -2.83 -32.71
CA LEU A 217 12.04 -2.18 -33.98
C LEU A 217 10.70 -1.42 -33.91
N LEU A 218 9.69 -1.98 -33.23
CA LEU A 218 8.33 -1.43 -33.19
C LEU A 218 8.12 -0.38 -32.09
N THR A 219 8.79 -0.50 -30.95
CA THR A 219 8.53 0.32 -29.74
C THR A 219 9.76 1.06 -29.23
N GLN A 220 10.95 0.83 -29.80
CA GLN A 220 12.24 1.37 -29.33
C GLN A 220 12.51 1.09 -27.84
N GLN A 221 11.88 0.07 -27.26
CA GLN A 221 12.08 -0.33 -25.88
C GLN A 221 12.91 -1.61 -25.79
N ASP A 222 13.90 -1.59 -24.91
CA ASP A 222 14.65 -2.78 -24.54
C ASP A 222 13.80 -3.67 -23.63
N THR A 223 13.44 -4.86 -24.12
CA THR A 223 12.65 -5.82 -23.35
C THR A 223 13.57 -6.82 -22.64
N LYS A 224 13.38 -6.97 -21.33
CA LYS A 224 13.96 -8.05 -20.52
C LYS A 224 13.23 -9.36 -20.80
N GLY A 225 13.91 -10.49 -20.56
CA GLY A 225 13.36 -11.85 -20.65
C GLY A 225 11.99 -11.99 -19.99
N PHE A 226 11.13 -12.84 -20.56
CA PHE A 226 9.84 -13.16 -19.97
C PHE A 226 10.04 -13.96 -18.68
N GLY A 227 9.53 -13.45 -17.56
CA GLY A 227 9.44 -14.16 -16.29
C GLY A 227 8.32 -13.54 -15.46
N PHE A 228 7.48 -14.37 -14.84
CA PHE A 228 6.26 -13.91 -14.15
C PHE A 228 6.55 -12.91 -13.03
N LEU A 229 7.65 -13.09 -12.31
CA LEU A 229 8.05 -12.19 -11.22
C LEU A 229 9.20 -11.25 -11.58
N ASN A 230 9.77 -11.39 -12.78
CA ASN A 230 10.93 -10.59 -13.20
C ASN A 230 10.62 -9.08 -13.14
N LYS A 231 9.43 -8.68 -13.61
CA LYS A 231 8.97 -7.29 -13.58
C LYS A 231 8.63 -6.77 -12.19
N ARG A 232 8.52 -7.63 -11.18
CA ARG A 232 8.17 -7.27 -9.80
C ARG A 232 9.40 -6.88 -8.97
N ARG A 233 10.61 -7.13 -9.48
CA ARG A 233 11.87 -6.93 -8.76
C ARG A 233 12.58 -5.65 -9.22
N GLY A 234 13.14 -4.94 -8.26
CA GLY A 234 13.92 -3.72 -8.47
C GLY A 234 13.04 -2.48 -8.53
N VAL A 235 13.60 -1.43 -9.11
CA VAL A 235 12.95 -0.12 -9.25
C VAL A 235 11.94 -0.19 -10.40
N HIS A 236 10.67 0.05 -10.07
CA HIS A 236 9.62 0.26 -11.06
C HIS A 236 9.77 1.64 -11.72
N HIS A 237 9.58 1.69 -13.04
CA HIS A 237 9.60 2.95 -13.78
C HIS A 237 8.40 3.84 -13.48
N ASP A 238 7.29 3.24 -13.04
CA ASP A 238 6.06 3.96 -12.77
C ASP A 238 6.16 4.91 -11.58
N ILE A 239 5.53 6.07 -11.72
CA ILE A 239 5.45 7.08 -10.66
C ILE A 239 4.04 7.03 -10.07
N VAL A 240 3.94 6.67 -8.81
CA VAL A 240 2.66 6.62 -8.10
C VAL A 240 2.47 7.95 -7.36
N THR A 241 1.30 8.57 -7.54
CA THR A 241 0.93 9.78 -6.78
C THR A 241 -0.27 9.48 -5.88
N MET A 242 -0.13 9.69 -4.58
CA MET A 242 -1.19 9.47 -3.59
C MET A 242 -1.42 10.70 -2.70
N TYR A 243 -2.61 10.80 -2.09
CA TYR A 243 -2.88 11.80 -1.06
C TYR A 243 -2.10 11.52 0.23
N THR A 244 -1.51 12.56 0.80
CA THR A 244 -0.75 12.47 2.06
C THR A 244 -1.64 12.43 3.30
N GLY A 245 -2.90 12.83 3.17
CA GLY A 245 -3.80 13.06 4.30
C GLY A 245 -3.54 14.37 5.05
N GLU A 246 -2.70 15.26 4.51
CA GLU A 246 -2.36 16.54 5.15
C GLU A 246 -3.57 17.47 5.35
N TYR A 247 -4.45 17.52 4.36
CA TYR A 247 -5.67 18.33 4.41
C TYR A 247 -6.88 17.53 4.90
N ASP A 248 -6.95 16.24 4.58
CA ASP A 248 -8.05 15.34 4.94
C ASP A 248 -7.58 13.90 5.13
N LEU A 249 -7.65 13.40 6.37
CA LEU A 249 -7.33 12.00 6.71
C LEU A 249 -8.28 10.99 6.07
N ASP A 250 -9.46 11.40 5.63
CA ASP A 250 -10.39 10.50 4.95
C ASP A 250 -9.91 10.13 3.53
N THR A 251 -8.89 10.82 3.02
CA THR A 251 -8.25 10.57 1.71
C THR A 251 -6.86 9.94 1.79
N ILE A 252 -6.30 9.76 2.99
CA ILE A 252 -4.92 9.30 3.16
C ILE A 252 -4.66 7.98 2.42
N GLY A 253 -3.54 7.92 1.70
CA GLY A 253 -3.11 6.72 0.97
C GLY A 253 -3.90 6.42 -0.31
N GLN A 254 -4.91 7.22 -0.66
CA GLN A 254 -5.63 7.06 -1.91
C GLN A 254 -4.76 7.51 -3.09
N ILE A 255 -4.55 6.60 -4.05
CA ILE A 255 -3.83 6.86 -5.29
C ILE A 255 -4.70 7.73 -6.19
N THR A 256 -4.09 8.76 -6.75
CA THR A 256 -4.73 9.73 -7.65
C THR A 256 -4.24 9.62 -9.08
N ARG A 257 -2.96 9.29 -9.27
CA ARG A 257 -2.33 9.18 -10.58
C ARG A 257 -1.33 8.05 -10.62
N TRP A 258 -1.22 7.48 -11.81
CA TRP A 258 -0.22 6.48 -12.18
C TRP A 258 0.55 6.99 -13.40
N SER A 259 1.84 7.29 -13.21
CA SER A 259 2.73 7.84 -14.25
C SER A 259 2.14 9.08 -14.95
N GLY A 260 1.47 9.95 -14.18
CA GLY A 260 0.83 11.18 -14.66
C GLY A 260 -0.63 11.04 -15.09
N ASN A 261 -1.12 9.81 -15.33
CA ASN A 261 -2.49 9.56 -15.76
C ASN A 261 -3.42 9.35 -14.57
N ASP A 262 -4.63 9.94 -14.63
CA ASP A 262 -5.71 9.72 -13.66
C ASP A 262 -6.63 8.54 -14.04
N ARG A 263 -6.35 7.91 -15.19
CA ARG A 263 -7.09 6.77 -15.73
C ARG A 263 -6.15 5.68 -16.20
N ILE A 264 -6.61 4.44 -16.08
CA ILE A 264 -5.85 3.24 -16.44
C ILE A 264 -5.82 3.05 -17.97
N GLY A 265 -6.96 3.28 -18.65
CA GLY A 265 -7.09 3.13 -20.10
C GLY A 265 -7.23 1.68 -20.59
N CYS A 266 -7.50 0.72 -19.70
CA CYS A 266 -7.64 -0.71 -20.03
C CYS A 266 -9.09 -1.16 -20.27
N TRP A 267 -10.08 -0.49 -19.68
CA TRP A 267 -11.50 -0.83 -19.83
C TRP A 267 -12.26 0.20 -20.67
N GLY A 268 -11.53 1.17 -21.24
CA GLY A 268 -12.06 2.23 -22.09
C GLY A 268 -12.24 3.53 -21.32
N ASN A 269 -13.37 4.20 -21.51
CA ASN A 269 -13.69 5.45 -20.81
C ASN A 269 -14.78 5.19 -19.75
N THR A 270 -14.55 4.19 -18.89
CA THR A 270 -15.54 3.70 -17.92
C THR A 270 -15.14 4.01 -16.49
N GLN A 271 -16.06 3.79 -15.54
CA GLN A 271 -15.73 3.86 -14.11
C GLN A 271 -14.67 2.81 -13.69
N CYS A 272 -14.47 1.76 -14.49
CA CYS A 272 -13.44 0.74 -14.23
C CYS A 272 -12.01 1.27 -14.49
N ASP A 273 -11.88 2.32 -15.30
CA ASP A 273 -10.60 2.97 -15.61
C ASP A 273 -10.19 4.02 -14.57
N GLN A 274 -11.01 4.29 -13.56
CA GLN A 274 -10.66 5.28 -12.54
C GLN A 274 -9.53 4.77 -11.66
N VAL A 275 -8.44 5.55 -11.57
CA VAL A 275 -7.38 5.34 -10.59
C VAL A 275 -7.89 5.87 -9.25
N ALA A 276 -8.58 5.03 -8.50
CA ALA A 276 -9.12 5.34 -7.18
C ALA A 276 -9.02 4.12 -6.27
N GLY A 277 -8.40 4.30 -5.11
CA GLY A 277 -8.12 3.25 -4.13
C GLY A 277 -6.76 3.42 -3.49
N SER A 278 -6.53 2.71 -2.39
CA SER A 278 -5.22 2.60 -1.76
C SER A 278 -4.33 1.57 -2.46
N ASP A 279 -3.02 1.63 -2.26
CA ASP A 279 -2.10 0.54 -2.63
C ASP A 279 -2.20 -0.69 -1.71
N GLY A 280 -3.07 -0.63 -0.69
CA GLY A 280 -3.30 -1.69 0.27
C GLY A 280 -2.42 -1.61 1.53
N THR A 281 -1.49 -0.66 1.60
CA THR A 281 -0.62 -0.50 2.77
C THR A 281 -1.24 0.34 3.88
N MET A 282 -2.16 1.25 3.52
CA MET A 282 -2.84 2.13 4.47
C MET A 282 -4.25 2.45 4.03
N PHE A 283 -5.13 2.72 5.00
CA PHE A 283 -6.52 3.07 4.73
C PHE A 283 -7.01 4.17 5.68
N PRO A 284 -7.97 5.00 5.25
CA PRO A 284 -8.59 6.00 6.12
C PRO A 284 -9.23 5.38 7.37
N ALA A 285 -8.78 5.81 8.55
CA ALA A 285 -9.18 5.20 9.81
C ALA A 285 -10.68 5.26 10.08
N LYS A 286 -11.36 6.37 9.72
CA LYS A 286 -12.82 6.50 9.92
C LYS A 286 -13.59 5.52 9.04
N ALA A 287 -13.18 5.36 7.77
CA ALA A 287 -13.83 4.43 6.85
C ALA A 287 -13.68 2.97 7.33
N THR A 288 -12.46 2.60 7.77
CA THR A 288 -12.18 1.27 8.31
C THR A 288 -13.00 0.98 9.58
N ARG A 289 -13.05 1.90 10.54
CA ARG A 289 -13.85 1.73 11.78
C ARG A 289 -15.35 1.64 11.53
N ALA A 290 -15.85 2.38 10.55
CA ALA A 290 -17.26 2.37 10.17
C ALA A 290 -17.65 1.12 9.35
N GLY A 291 -16.71 0.23 9.01
CA GLY A 291 -16.97 -0.94 8.18
C GLY A 291 -17.38 -0.59 6.75
N LYS A 292 -17.01 0.61 6.27
CA LYS A 292 -17.32 1.04 4.89
C LYS A 292 -16.47 0.24 3.90
N PRO A 293 -16.96 0.00 2.66
CA PRO A 293 -16.16 -0.62 1.62
C PRO A 293 -14.86 0.16 1.38
N LEU A 294 -13.72 -0.54 1.44
CA LEU A 294 -12.41 0.01 1.10
C LEU A 294 -12.04 -0.43 -0.31
N PHE A 295 -11.21 0.33 -1.01
CA PHE A 295 -10.77 -0.02 -2.35
C PHE A 295 -9.25 -0.13 -2.38
N ILE A 296 -8.75 -1.24 -2.93
CA ILE A 296 -7.36 -1.40 -3.31
C ILE A 296 -7.24 -1.21 -4.81
N TYR A 297 -6.29 -0.41 -5.24
CA TYR A 297 -5.91 -0.32 -6.64
C TYR A 297 -4.79 -1.34 -6.93
N SER A 298 -5.07 -2.28 -7.85
CA SER A 298 -4.08 -3.26 -8.30
C SER A 298 -3.67 -2.94 -9.73
N HIS A 299 -2.47 -2.36 -9.89
CA HIS A 299 -1.94 -2.04 -11.20
C HIS A 299 -1.81 -3.29 -12.09
N GLY A 300 -1.33 -4.41 -11.53
CA GLY A 300 -1.18 -5.66 -12.29
C GLY A 300 -2.49 -6.29 -12.77
N MET A 301 -3.63 -5.95 -12.15
CA MET A 301 -4.96 -6.40 -12.58
C MET A 301 -5.71 -5.34 -13.40
N CYS A 302 -5.08 -4.18 -13.63
CA CYS A 302 -5.65 -3.03 -14.31
C CYS A 302 -7.02 -2.61 -13.75
N ARG A 303 -7.26 -2.77 -12.44
CA ARG A 303 -8.57 -2.47 -11.82
C ARG A 303 -8.46 -2.19 -10.33
N ARG A 304 -9.49 -1.53 -9.79
CA ARG A 304 -9.74 -1.46 -8.35
C ARG A 304 -10.52 -2.68 -7.85
N LEU A 305 -10.21 -3.10 -6.63
CA LEU A 305 -10.82 -4.23 -5.93
C LEU A 305 -11.50 -3.74 -4.65
N PRO A 306 -12.80 -4.02 -4.44
CA PRO A 306 -13.49 -3.68 -3.21
C PRO A 306 -13.14 -4.68 -2.10
N LEU A 307 -12.90 -4.16 -0.90
CA LEU A 307 -12.78 -4.92 0.33
C LEU A 307 -14.02 -4.63 1.19
N HIS A 308 -14.73 -5.70 1.57
CA HIS A 308 -15.88 -5.62 2.44
C HIS A 308 -15.53 -6.11 3.83
N PHE A 309 -16.07 -5.43 4.84
CA PHE A 309 -15.92 -5.83 6.22
C PHE A 309 -16.55 -7.21 6.43
N VAL A 310 -15.82 -8.11 7.08
CA VAL A 310 -16.30 -9.45 7.42
C VAL A 310 -16.56 -9.55 8.91
N LYS A 311 -15.52 -9.35 9.73
CA LYS A 311 -15.59 -9.43 11.18
C LYS A 311 -14.42 -8.69 11.84
N THR A 312 -14.59 -8.37 13.11
CA THR A 312 -13.51 -7.86 13.96
C THR A 312 -12.71 -9.01 14.55
N THR A 313 -11.39 -8.97 14.41
CA THR A 313 -10.44 -9.91 15.04
C THR A 313 -9.38 -9.16 15.81
N LYS A 314 -8.83 -9.78 16.86
CA LYS A 314 -7.60 -9.32 17.49
C LYS A 314 -6.42 -9.82 16.63
N ALA A 315 -5.45 -8.96 16.35
CA ALA A 315 -4.21 -9.39 15.75
C ALA A 315 -3.44 -10.20 16.81
N GLU A 316 -2.97 -11.38 16.43
CA GLU A 316 -2.05 -12.20 17.22
C GLU A 316 -0.61 -11.75 17.04
#